data_AF-A0A0F9EG71-F1
#
_entry.id   AF-A0A0F9EG71-F1
#
_cell.length_a   1.000
_cell.length_b   1.000
_cell.length_c   1.000
_cell.angle_alpha   90.00
_cell.angle_beta   90.00
_cell.angle_gamma   90.00
#
_symmetry.space_group_name_H-M   'P 1'
#
loop_
_entity.id
_entity.type
_entity.pdbx_description
1 polymer ?
#
loop_
_entity_poly.entity_id
_entity_poly.type
_entity_poly.pdbx_seq_one_letter_code
_entity_poly.pdbx_strand_id
1 'polypeptide(L)'
;GSSREHAALAPMYLGVKAVLAKTYALVHQTNLVNFGILPLVFVKDGDYDRINVDDVLEIPDVRDAVGSGEVIVRNTTQGYEFTARHNLSERQVEVLLEGGLLNHIKAHAG
;
A
#
# COMPACT_ATOMS: atom_id res chain seq x y z
N GLY A 1 12.39 0.86 -14.72
CA GLY A 1 13.48 0.61 -13.75
C GLY A 1 13.53 -0.87 -13.45
N SER A 2 14.72 -1.46 -13.23
CA SER A 2 14.89 -2.92 -13.25
C SER A 2 13.92 -3.66 -12.33
N SER A 3 13.31 -4.72 -12.86
CA SER A 3 12.35 -5.64 -12.23
C SER A 3 12.97 -6.53 -11.14
N ARG A 4 13.87 -5.98 -10.32
CA ARG A 4 14.50 -6.72 -9.22
C ARG A 4 13.46 -6.84 -8.12
N GLU A 5 12.94 -8.04 -7.92
CA GLU A 5 12.00 -8.42 -6.85
C GLU A 5 12.47 -7.94 -5.46
N HIS A 6 13.79 -7.76 -5.28
CA HIS A 6 14.41 -7.12 -4.13
C HIS A 6 13.82 -5.75 -3.73
N ALA A 7 13.25 -4.99 -4.67
CA ALA A 7 12.69 -3.66 -4.40
C ALA A 7 11.48 -3.69 -3.45
N ALA A 8 10.76 -4.81 -3.37
CA ALA A 8 9.64 -4.98 -2.43
C ALA A 8 10.01 -5.90 -1.24
N LEU A 9 10.98 -6.80 -1.42
CA LEU A 9 11.49 -7.66 -0.35
C LEU A 9 12.17 -6.86 0.77
N ALA A 10 13.00 -5.88 0.44
CA ALA A 10 13.70 -5.07 1.45
C ALA A 10 12.73 -4.23 2.32
N PRO A 11 11.75 -3.51 1.75
CA PRO A 11 10.70 -2.86 2.54
C PRO A 11 9.95 -3.82 3.48
N MET A 12 9.62 -5.02 3.01
CA MET A 12 8.92 -6.01 3.84
C MET A 12 9.75 -6.42 5.06
N TYR A 13 11.04 -6.71 4.88
CA TYR A 13 11.94 -7.03 6.00
C TYR A 13 12.13 -5.88 6.98
N LEU A 14 11.97 -4.63 6.53
CA LEU A 14 12.01 -3.43 7.38
C LEU A 14 10.67 -3.13 8.06
N GLY A 15 9.65 -3.97 7.87
CA GLY A 15 8.35 -3.82 8.50
C GLY A 15 7.42 -2.80 7.82
N VAL A 16 7.74 -2.35 6.60
CA VAL A 16 6.89 -1.42 5.83
C VAL A 16 5.52 -2.07 5.57
N LYS A 17 4.44 -1.33 5.88
CA LYS A 17 3.05 -1.80 5.74
C LYS A 17 2.33 -1.22 4.52
N ALA A 18 2.69 0.00 4.14
CA ALA A 18 2.15 0.67 2.97
C ALA A 18 3.24 1.51 2.32
N VAL A 19 3.10 1.73 1.01
CA VAL A 19 3.88 2.72 0.26
C VAL A 19 2.87 3.67 -0.36
N LEU A 20 3.12 4.97 -0.23
CA LEU A 20 2.28 6.02 -0.79
C LEU A 20 3.09 6.82 -1.81
N ALA A 21 2.62 6.90 -3.04
CA ALA A 21 3.35 7.53 -4.16
C ALA A 21 2.41 8.29 -5.10
N LYS A 22 2.95 9.15 -5.97
CA LYS A 22 2.15 9.80 -7.02
C LYS A 22 1.75 8.83 -8.13
N THR A 23 2.62 7.88 -8.48
CA THR A 23 2.36 6.83 -9.48
C THR A 23 3.19 5.58 -9.21
N TYR A 24 2.81 4.45 -9.81
CA TYR A 24 3.58 3.20 -9.80
C TYR A 24 3.80 2.66 -11.21
N ALA A 25 4.92 1.97 -11.40
CA ALA A 25 5.04 1.00 -12.49
C ALA A 25 4.29 -0.28 -12.11
N LEU A 26 3.53 -0.85 -13.06
CA LEU A 26 2.67 -2.03 -12.84
C LEU A 26 3.39 -3.19 -12.14
N VAL A 27 4.60 -3.53 -12.63
CA VAL A 27 5.38 -4.64 -12.06
C VAL A 27 5.78 -4.39 -10.60
N HIS A 28 6.12 -3.14 -10.25
CA HIS A 28 6.48 -2.80 -8.88
C HIS A 28 5.27 -2.89 -7.95
N GLN A 29 4.11 -2.41 -8.41
CA GLN A 29 2.86 -2.50 -7.67
C GLN A 29 2.48 -3.96 -7.37
N THR A 30 2.57 -4.84 -8.36
CA THR A 30 2.32 -6.27 -8.18
C THR A 30 3.26 -6.88 -7.14
N ASN A 31 4.55 -6.50 -7.16
CA ASN A 31 5.50 -7.00 -6.17
C ASN A 31 5.16 -6.54 -4.75
N LEU A 32 4.76 -5.27 -4.55
CA LEU A 32 4.34 -4.79 -3.23
C LEU A 32 3.18 -5.63 -2.67
N VAL A 33 2.16 -5.89 -3.49
CA VAL A 33 1.02 -6.75 -3.11
C VAL A 33 1.46 -8.16 -2.77
N ASN A 34 2.34 -8.76 -3.59
CA ASN A 34 2.84 -10.12 -3.35
C ASN A 34 3.55 -10.26 -2.00
N PHE A 35 4.15 -9.17 -1.49
CA PHE A 35 4.80 -9.13 -0.17
C PHE A 35 3.92 -8.55 0.95
N GLY A 36 2.62 -8.36 0.70
CA GLY A 36 1.68 -7.89 1.72
C GLY A 36 1.82 -6.39 2.04
N ILE A 37 2.40 -5.60 1.14
CA ILE A 37 2.57 -4.15 1.28
C ILE A 37 1.49 -3.45 0.47
N LEU A 38 0.72 -2.57 1.09
CA LEU A 38 -0.37 -1.82 0.46
C LEU A 38 0.18 -0.67 -0.40
N PRO A 39 0.02 -0.70 -1.75
CA PRO A 39 0.36 0.42 -2.60
C PRO A 39 -0.79 1.44 -2.64
N LEU A 40 -0.52 2.66 -2.21
CA LEU A 40 -1.45 3.79 -2.29
C LEU A 40 -0.95 4.89 -3.21
N VAL A 41 -1.90 5.53 -3.88
CA VAL A 41 -1.69 6.64 -4.78
C VAL A 41 -2.45 7.86 -4.28
N PHE A 42 -1.79 9.02 -4.24
CA PHE A 42 -2.48 10.27 -3.91
C PHE A 42 -3.61 10.55 -4.90
N VAL A 43 -4.77 10.97 -4.40
CA VAL A 43 -5.85 11.46 -5.27
C VAL A 43 -5.55 12.86 -5.79
N LYS A 44 -4.91 13.69 -4.95
CA LYS A 44 -4.46 15.05 -5.30
C LYS A 44 -2.94 15.14 -5.12
N ASP A 45 -2.23 15.50 -6.18
CA ASP A 45 -0.76 15.56 -6.15
C ASP A 45 -0.22 16.55 -5.10
N GLY A 46 -0.98 17.61 -4.78
CA GLY A 46 -0.59 18.60 -3.77
C GLY A 46 -0.62 18.08 -2.32
N ASP A 47 -1.26 16.93 -2.05
CA ASP A 47 -1.22 16.32 -0.73
C ASP A 47 0.16 15.70 -0.42
N TYR A 48 0.91 15.30 -1.44
CA TYR A 48 2.30 14.85 -1.29
C TYR A 48 3.20 15.98 -0.78
N ASP A 49 3.06 17.19 -1.33
CA ASP A 49 3.94 18.32 -1.01
C ASP A 49 3.70 18.88 0.42
N ARG A 50 2.60 18.45 1.07
CA ARG A 50 2.24 18.84 2.44
C ARG A 50 2.83 17.91 3.51
N ILE A 51 3.29 16.72 3.14
CA ILE A 51 3.85 15.73 4.07
C ILE A 51 5.33 16.02 4.28
N ASN A 52 5.73 16.12 5.55
CA ASN A 52 7.12 16.33 5.94
C ASN A 52 7.79 15.00 6.33
N VAL A 53 9.12 14.99 6.31
CA VAL A 53 9.88 13.92 6.95
C VAL A 53 9.51 13.89 8.44
N ASP A 54 9.41 12.67 9.00
CA ASP A 54 9.02 12.38 10.39
C ASP A 54 7.54 12.60 10.73
N ASP A 55 6.68 12.93 9.76
CA ASP A 55 5.23 12.90 9.96
C ASP A 55 4.72 11.48 10.25
N VAL A 56 3.79 11.38 11.21
CA VAL A 56 3.13 10.14 11.57
C VAL A 56 1.80 10.05 10.83
N LEU A 57 1.77 9.15 9.85
CA LEU A 57 0.58 8.85 9.06
C LEU A 57 -0.14 7.63 9.62
N GLU A 58 -1.45 7.75 9.76
CA GLU A 58 -2.34 6.68 10.21
C GLU A 58 -3.36 6.36 9.10
N ILE A 59 -3.63 5.07 8.93
CA ILE A 59 -4.69 4.56 8.05
C ILE A 59 -5.67 3.78 8.93
N PRO A 60 -6.77 4.41 9.41
CA PRO A 60 -7.76 3.72 10.22
C PRO A 60 -8.45 2.64 9.40
N ASP A 61 -8.83 1.55 10.07
CA ASP A 61 -9.65 0.46 9.50
C ASP A 61 -9.14 -0.05 8.14
N VAL A 62 -7.81 -0.17 8.02
CA VAL A 62 -7.13 -0.45 6.73
C VAL A 62 -7.67 -1.67 6.00
N ARG A 63 -8.14 -2.70 6.71
CA ARG A 63 -8.73 -3.90 6.09
C ARG A 63 -10.01 -3.58 5.31
N ASP A 64 -10.87 -2.73 5.87
CA ASP A 64 -12.12 -2.32 5.23
C ASP A 64 -11.85 -1.31 4.12
N ALA A 65 -10.92 -0.38 4.35
CA ALA A 65 -10.53 0.65 3.39
C ALA A 65 -9.92 0.08 2.10
N VAL A 66 -9.16 -1.02 2.20
CA VAL A 66 -8.62 -1.74 1.03
C VAL A 66 -9.74 -2.40 0.20
N GLY A 67 -10.87 -2.74 0.81
CA GLY A 67 -12.03 -3.27 0.07
C GLY A 67 -12.72 -2.21 -0.82
N SER A 68 -12.67 -0.94 -0.43
CA SER A 68 -13.36 0.15 -1.14
C SER A 68 -12.58 0.81 -2.27
N GLY A 69 -11.25 0.60 -2.37
CA GLY A 69 -10.40 1.23 -3.38
C GLY A 69 -9.93 2.64 -3.03
N GLU A 70 -10.67 3.37 -2.19
CA GLU A 70 -10.26 4.65 -1.58
C GLU A 70 -9.99 4.47 -0.08
N VAL A 71 -8.98 5.19 0.39
CA VAL A 71 -8.44 5.09 1.75
C VAL A 71 -8.23 6.49 2.31
N ILE A 72 -8.74 6.73 3.52
CA ILE A 72 -8.46 7.97 4.27
C ILE A 72 -7.12 7.80 4.96
N VAL A 73 -6.22 8.77 4.77
CA VAL A 73 -4.93 8.85 5.45
C VAL A 73 -4.94 10.06 6.37
N ARG A 74 -4.66 9.84 7.65
CA ARG A 74 -4.58 10.88 8.69
C ARG A 74 -3.12 11.23 8.94
N ASN A 75 -2.76 12.50 8.76
CA ASN A 75 -1.51 13.02 9.29
C ASN A 75 -1.72 13.48 10.72
N THR A 76 -1.35 12.64 11.68
CA THR A 76 -1.56 12.90 13.11
C THR A 76 -0.59 13.93 13.68
N THR A 77 0.58 14.11 13.05
CA THR A 77 1.54 15.15 13.41
C THR A 77 1.02 16.54 13.09
N GLN A 78 0.43 16.73 11.91
CA GLN A 78 -0.04 18.03 11.43
C GLN A 78 -1.55 18.28 11.61
N GLY A 79 -2.33 17.25 11.96
CA GLY A 79 -3.76 17.38 12.28
C GLY A 79 -4.67 17.56 11.05
N TYR A 80 -4.36 16.91 9.94
CA TYR A 80 -5.21 16.92 8.74
C TYR A 80 -5.35 15.52 8.12
N GLU A 81 -6.34 15.37 7.26
CA GLU A 81 -6.60 14.13 6.52
C GLU A 81 -6.60 14.39 5.01
N PHE A 82 -6.33 13.34 4.25
CA PHE A 82 -6.44 13.34 2.79
C PHE A 82 -6.81 11.95 2.28
N THR A 83 -7.31 11.91 1.04
CA THR A 83 -7.70 10.65 0.40
C THR A 83 -6.56 10.14 -0.48
N ALA A 84 -6.24 8.86 -0.31
CA ALA A 84 -5.43 8.08 -1.22
C ALA A 84 -6.28 6.95 -1.82
N ARG A 85 -5.79 6.32 -2.88
CA ARG A 85 -6.50 5.23 -3.55
C ARG A 85 -5.56 4.14 -4.00
N HIS A 86 -6.11 2.97 -4.34
CA HIS A 86 -5.42 1.96 -5.11
C HIS A 86 -6.27 1.50 -6.29
N ASN A 87 -5.64 0.88 -7.29
CA ASN A 87 -6.29 0.31 -8.46
C ASN A 87 -6.06 -1.22 -8.55
N LEU A 88 -5.89 -1.85 -7.39
CA LEU A 88 -5.77 -3.31 -7.27
C LEU A 88 -7.02 -4.02 -7.79
N SER A 89 -6.83 -5.16 -8.44
CA SER A 89 -7.94 -6.08 -8.75
C SER A 89 -8.45 -6.78 -7.50
N GLU A 90 -9.65 -7.37 -7.57
CA GLU A 90 -10.24 -8.15 -6.47
C GLU A 90 -9.26 -9.22 -5.95
N ARG A 91 -8.66 -9.99 -6.86
CA ARG A 91 -7.62 -10.99 -6.50
C ARG A 91 -6.43 -10.37 -5.77
N GLN A 92 -5.98 -9.19 -6.19
CA GLN A 92 -4.86 -8.51 -5.53
C GLN A 92 -5.24 -8.01 -4.13
N VAL A 93 -6.49 -7.58 -3.95
CA VAL A 93 -7.04 -7.21 -2.64
C VAL A 93 -7.07 -8.44 -1.72
N GLU A 94 -7.58 -9.58 -2.17
CA GLU A 94 -7.58 -10.84 -1.40
C GLU A 94 -6.16 -11.23 -0.96
N VAL A 95 -5.22 -11.27 -1.92
CA VAL A 95 -3.81 -11.58 -1.66
C VAL A 95 -3.22 -10.63 -0.61
N LEU A 96 -3.51 -9.34 -0.70
CA LEU A 96 -3.02 -8.34 0.25
C LEU A 96 -3.62 -8.55 1.65
N LEU A 97 -4.93 -8.80 1.76
CA LEU A 97 -5.64 -9.01 3.03
C LEU A 97 -5.19 -10.28 3.77
N GLU A 98 -4.69 -11.27 3.03
CA GLU A 98 -4.09 -12.51 3.54
C GLU A 98 -2.59 -12.35 3.87
N GLY A 99 -2.03 -11.15 3.68
CA GLY A 99 -0.64 -10.82 4.03
C GLY A 99 0.38 -11.18 2.96
N GLY A 100 -0.05 -11.32 1.70
CA GLY A 100 0.81 -11.54 0.54
C GLY A 100 0.61 -12.90 -0.12
N LEU A 101 1.24 -13.06 -1.29
CA LEU A 101 1.01 -14.17 -2.20
C LEU A 101 1.34 -15.53 -1.59
N LEU A 102 2.42 -15.63 -0.80
CA LEU A 102 2.81 -16.87 -0.15
C LEU A 102 1.77 -17.34 0.88
N ASN A 103 1.20 -16.41 1.64
CA ASN A 103 0.16 -16.74 2.61
C ASN A 103 -1.13 -17.13 1.89
N HIS A 104 -1.46 -16.41 0.82
CA HIS A 104 -2.64 -16.73 0.00
C HIS A 104 -2.59 -18.12 -0.61
N ILE A 105 -1.44 -18.49 -1.19
CA ILE A 105 -1.24 -19.85 -1.72
C ILE A 105 -1.37 -20.88 -0.60
N LYS A 106 -0.77 -20.65 0.58
CA LYS A 106 -0.88 -21.60 1.71
C LYS A 106 -2.32 -21.76 2.20
N ALA A 107 -3.13 -20.70 2.17
CA ALA A 107 -4.53 -20.75 2.59
C ALA A 107 -5.44 -21.49 1.59
N HIS A 108 -5.06 -21.51 0.31
CA HIS A 108 -5.89 -22.05 -0.78
C HIS A 108 -5.32 -23.31 -1.44
N ALA A 109 -4.13 -23.76 -1.05
CA ALA A 109 -3.54 -25.01 -1.50
C ALA A 109 -4.23 -26.18 -0.77
N GLY A 110 -5.32 -26.65 -1.37
CA GLY A 110 -5.91 -27.97 -1.15
C GLY A 110 -5.32 -29.00 -2.12
#